data_AF-X7FBF3-F1
#
_entry.id   AF-X7FBF3-F1
#
_cell.length_a   1.000
_cell.length_b   1.000
_cell.length_c   1.000
_cell.angle_alpha   90.00
_cell.angle_beta   90.00
_cell.angle_gamma   90.00
#
_symmetry.space_group_name_H-M   'P 1'
#
loop_
_entity.id
_entity.type
_entity.pdbx_description
1 polymer ?
#
loop_
_entity_poly.entity_id
_entity_poly.type
_entity_poly.pdbx_seq_one_letter_code
_entity_poly.pdbx_strand_id
1 'polypeptide(L)'
;MRVPVLEHIVRQHAEEAAHLWVVYDWHLLHPDENPDMDAERMDRLIDRLDAHLDGLRIAGADGIRIAQDRYDDFPEAGELFVLRMLQPGAARMRVRDLDLAQVRDYLAAKLPDPLG
;
A
#
# COMPACT_ATOMS: atom_id res chain seq x y z
N MET A 1 4.48 8.62 28.74
CA MET A 1 5.36 7.49 28.35
C MET A 1 4.88 7.02 26.98
N ARG A 2 5.75 6.97 25.96
CA ARG A 2 5.36 6.49 24.62
C ARG A 2 5.32 4.96 24.67
N VAL A 3 4.24 4.35 24.18
CA VAL A 3 4.17 2.88 24.08
C VAL A 3 5.26 2.42 23.09
N PRO A 4 6.08 1.41 23.43
CA PRO A 4 7.10 0.91 22.52
C PRO A 4 6.48 0.40 21.21
N VAL A 5 7.07 0.76 20.08
CA VAL A 5 6.69 0.23 18.78
C VAL A 5 7.36 -1.13 18.59
N LEU A 6 6.58 -2.15 18.23
CA LEU A 6 7.10 -3.45 17.81
C LEU A 6 7.47 -3.37 16.33
N GLU A 7 8.73 -3.03 16.03
CA GLU A 7 9.16 -2.71 14.66
C GLU A 7 8.82 -3.80 13.64
N HIS A 8 9.03 -5.08 13.99
CA HIS A 8 8.73 -6.19 13.09
C HIS A 8 7.23 -6.31 12.75
N ILE A 9 6.33 -5.93 13.66
CA ILE A 9 4.88 -5.93 13.41
C ILE A 9 4.50 -4.77 12.49
N VAL A 10 5.03 -3.57 12.75
CA VAL A 10 4.78 -2.42 11.89
C VAL A 10 5.35 -2.63 10.49
N ARG A 11 6.52 -3.28 10.39
CA ARG A 11 7.10 -3.69 9.11
C ARG A 11 6.18 -4.66 8.35
N GLN A 12 5.61 -5.66 9.02
CA GLN A 12 4.63 -6.56 8.39
C GLN A 12 3.41 -5.79 7.85
N HIS A 13 2.94 -4.75 8.54
CA HIS A 13 1.88 -3.91 7.97
C HIS A 13 2.30 -3.20 6.68
N ALA A 14 3.54 -2.71 6.59
CA ALA A 14 4.04 -2.09 5.35
C ALA A 14 4.14 -3.10 4.21
N GLU A 15 4.73 -4.28 4.48
CA GLU A 15 4.93 -5.34 3.49
C GLU A 15 3.59 -5.92 2.99
N GLU A 16 2.66 -6.24 3.91
CA GLU A 16 1.33 -6.76 3.54
C GLU A 16 0.50 -5.71 2.80
N ALA A 17 0.58 -4.43 3.17
CA ALA A 17 -0.11 -3.37 2.43
C ALA A 17 0.45 -3.22 1.00
N ALA A 18 1.77 -3.24 0.84
CA ALA A 18 2.41 -3.18 -0.48
C ALA A 18 2.00 -4.37 -1.35
N HIS A 19 2.07 -5.58 -0.79
CA HIS A 19 1.66 -6.81 -1.47
C HIS A 19 0.18 -6.78 -1.89
N LEU A 20 -0.72 -6.43 -0.98
CA LEU A 20 -2.15 -6.38 -1.26
C LEU A 20 -2.51 -5.33 -2.32
N TRP A 21 -1.81 -4.19 -2.34
CA TRP A 21 -1.96 -3.22 -3.43
C TRP A 21 -1.61 -3.83 -4.79
N VAL A 22 -0.47 -4.52 -4.89
CA VAL A 22 -0.05 -5.15 -6.15
C VAL A 22 -1.07 -6.19 -6.61
N VAL A 23 -1.57 -7.02 -5.69
CA VAL A 23 -2.62 -8.02 -6.01
C VAL A 23 -3.92 -7.35 -6.43
N TYR A 24 -4.34 -6.30 -5.73
CA TYR A 24 -5.53 -5.51 -6.09
C TYR A 24 -5.42 -4.94 -7.50
N ASP A 25 -4.31 -4.26 -7.78
CA ASP A 25 -4.08 -3.59 -9.06
C ASP A 25 -4.03 -4.60 -10.22
N TRP A 26 -3.34 -5.71 -10.01
CA TRP A 26 -3.24 -6.79 -10.98
C TRP A 26 -4.61 -7.37 -11.32
N HIS A 27 -5.46 -7.68 -10.33
CA HIS A 27 -6.79 -8.22 -10.59
C HIS A 27 -7.68 -7.26 -11.38
N LEU A 28 -7.53 -5.95 -11.19
CA LEU A 28 -8.26 -4.96 -11.98
C LEU A 28 -7.77 -4.88 -13.44
N LEU A 29 -6.50 -5.14 -13.69
CA LEU A 29 -5.91 -5.15 -15.02
C LEU A 29 -6.15 -6.49 -15.75
N HIS A 30 -6.37 -7.57 -14.99
CA HIS A 30 -6.49 -8.94 -15.49
C HIS A 30 -7.77 -9.63 -14.97
N PRO A 31 -8.98 -9.06 -15.23
CA PRO A 31 -10.23 -9.59 -14.67
C PRO A 31 -10.56 -11.02 -15.14
N ASP A 32 -10.09 -11.42 -16.32
CA ASP A 32 -10.36 -12.74 -16.89
C ASP A 32 -9.41 -13.84 -16.38
N GLU A 33 -8.32 -13.47 -15.70
CA GLU A 33 -7.28 -14.43 -15.27
C GLU A 33 -7.58 -15.09 -13.92
N ASN A 34 -8.50 -14.54 -13.14
CA ASN A 34 -8.97 -15.14 -11.89
C ASN A 34 -10.50 -14.99 -11.75
N PRO A 35 -11.31 -15.85 -12.39
CA PRO A 35 -12.76 -15.77 -12.33
C PRO A 35 -13.33 -16.00 -10.93
N ASP A 36 -12.55 -16.63 -10.03
CA ASP A 36 -12.92 -16.79 -8.63
C ASP A 36 -12.77 -15.49 -7.83
N MET A 37 -12.12 -14.44 -8.38
CA MET A 37 -11.99 -13.13 -7.73
C MET A 37 -13.23 -12.27 -8.00
N ASP A 38 -14.35 -12.65 -7.39
CA ASP A 38 -15.59 -11.89 -7.42
C ASP A 38 -15.52 -10.55 -6.65
N ALA A 39 -16.58 -9.74 -6.79
CA ALA A 39 -16.67 -8.44 -6.13
C ALA A 39 -16.56 -8.53 -4.61
N GLU A 40 -17.11 -9.58 -3.99
CA GLU A 40 -17.07 -9.77 -2.53
C GLU A 40 -15.65 -10.05 -2.03
N ARG A 41 -14.87 -10.81 -2.80
CA ARG A 41 -13.44 -11.07 -2.52
C ARG A 41 -12.59 -9.83 -2.74
N MET A 42 -12.89 -9.04 -3.78
CA MET A 42 -12.23 -7.75 -4.00
C MET A 42 -12.48 -6.79 -2.84
N ASP A 43 -13.71 -6.68 -2.35
CA ASP A 43 -14.05 -5.85 -1.19
C ASP A 43 -13.28 -6.30 0.07
N ARG A 44 -13.19 -7.61 0.33
CA ARG A 44 -12.39 -8.13 1.45
C ARG A 44 -10.90 -7.83 1.31
N LEU A 45 -10.37 -7.87 0.08
CA LEU A 45 -8.98 -7.55 -0.18
C LEU A 45 -8.71 -6.07 0.12
N ILE A 46 -9.58 -5.19 -0.35
CA ILE A 46 -9.53 -3.75 -0.07
C ILE A 46 -9.59 -3.49 1.44
N ASP A 47 -10.53 -4.12 2.16
CA ASP A 47 -10.67 -3.93 3.61
C ASP A 47 -9.41 -4.38 4.38
N ARG A 48 -8.76 -5.47 3.95
CA ARG A 48 -7.47 -5.91 4.51
C ARG A 48 -6.37 -4.88 4.23
N LEU A 49 -6.28 -4.38 3.00
CA LEU A 49 -5.31 -3.36 2.63
C LEU A 49 -5.48 -2.09 3.48
N ASP A 50 -6.70 -1.58 3.59
CA ASP A 50 -7.02 -0.43 4.44
C ASP A 50 -6.68 -0.68 5.91
N ALA A 51 -6.89 -1.90 6.43
CA ALA A 51 -6.52 -2.26 7.80
C ALA A 51 -5.00 -2.22 8.04
N HIS A 52 -4.19 -2.65 7.06
CA HIS A 52 -2.74 -2.54 7.18
C HIS A 52 -2.25 -1.09 7.10
N LEU A 53 -2.84 -0.27 6.21
CA LEU A 53 -2.58 1.17 6.16
C LEU A 53 -2.95 1.87 7.47
N ASP A 54 -4.08 1.50 8.08
CA ASP A 54 -4.50 2.06 9.37
C ASP A 54 -3.52 1.67 10.49
N GLY A 55 -2.99 0.44 10.49
CA GLY A 55 -1.91 0.03 11.41
C GLY A 55 -0.67 0.92 11.32
N LEU A 56 -0.24 1.26 10.10
CA LEU A 56 0.89 2.17 9.86
C LEU A 56 0.58 3.61 10.29
N ARG A 57 -0.63 4.11 10.00
CA ARG A 57 -1.08 5.45 10.43
C ARG A 57 -1.10 5.57 11.96
N ILE A 58 -1.54 4.53 12.66
CA ILE A 58 -1.52 4.46 14.13
C ILE A 58 -0.09 4.48 14.68
N ALA A 59 0.85 3.80 14.01
CA ALA A 59 2.27 3.84 14.37
C ALA A 59 2.92 5.23 14.14
N GLY A 60 2.25 6.12 13.40
CA GLY A 60 2.65 7.52 13.21
C GLY A 60 4.01 7.64 12.54
N ALA A 61 4.91 8.42 13.15
CA ALA A 61 6.25 8.65 12.61
C ALA A 61 7.07 7.36 12.41
N ASP A 62 6.88 6.35 13.27
CA ASP A 62 7.56 5.06 13.09
C ASP A 62 6.98 4.27 11.92
N GLY A 63 5.67 4.37 11.67
CA GLY A 63 5.05 3.79 10.48
C GLY A 63 5.58 4.39 9.18
N ILE A 64 5.73 5.72 9.14
CA ILE A 64 6.30 6.43 7.99
C ILE A 64 7.76 6.02 7.78
N ARG A 65 8.57 6.04 8.84
CA ARG A 65 9.99 5.64 8.75
C ARG A 65 10.14 4.21 8.26
N ILE A 66 9.39 3.27 8.83
CA ILE A 66 9.48 1.85 8.45
C ILE A 66 9.02 1.62 7.00
N ALA A 67 7.98 2.33 6.54
CA ALA A 67 7.58 2.29 5.13
C ALA A 67 8.64 2.90 4.21
N GLN A 68 9.34 3.95 4.65
CA GLN A 68 10.47 4.52 3.91
C GLN A 68 11.63 3.53 3.82
N ASP A 69 12.00 2.91 4.94
CA ASP A 69 13.05 1.87 4.98
C ASP A 69 12.72 0.73 4.00
N ARG A 70 11.43 0.35 3.85
CA ARG A 70 11.01 -0.66 2.87
C ARG A 70 11.14 -0.17 1.42
N TYR A 71 10.73 1.05 1.12
CA TYR A 71 10.89 1.61 -0.22
C TYR A 71 12.36 1.81 -0.61
N ASP A 72 13.21 2.20 0.34
CA ASP A 72 14.64 2.37 0.10
C ASP A 72 15.31 1.01 -0.22
N ASP A 73 14.89 -0.06 0.44
CA ASP A 73 15.34 -1.43 0.15
C ASP A 73 14.74 -1.99 -1.16
N PHE A 74 13.47 -1.67 -1.41
CA PHE A 74 12.65 -2.21 -2.52
C PHE A 74 11.81 -1.09 -3.15
N PRO A 75 12.36 -0.34 -4.13
CA PRO A 75 11.68 0.82 -4.70
C PRO A 75 10.65 0.40 -5.76
N GLU A 76 9.67 -0.41 -5.38
CA GLU A 76 8.61 -0.94 -6.25
C GLU A 76 7.27 -0.23 -6.03
N ALA A 77 6.29 -0.56 -6.88
CA ALA A 77 4.99 0.11 -6.93
C ALA A 77 4.21 0.00 -5.62
N GLY A 78 4.28 -1.16 -4.94
CA GLY A 78 3.59 -1.40 -3.67
C GLY A 78 4.11 -0.53 -2.54
N GLU A 79 5.43 -0.46 -2.39
CA GLU A 79 6.10 0.31 -1.35
C GLU A 79 5.89 1.82 -1.56
N LEU A 80 5.98 2.28 -2.81
CA LEU A 80 5.71 3.67 -3.16
C LEU A 80 4.24 4.04 -2.91
N PHE A 81 3.31 3.14 -3.22
CA PHE A 81 1.89 3.33 -2.92
C PHE A 81 1.67 3.51 -1.41
N VAL A 82 2.22 2.61 -0.59
CA VAL A 82 2.12 2.68 0.87
C VAL A 82 2.68 4.01 1.38
N LEU A 83 3.89 4.39 0.96
CA LEU A 83 4.50 5.66 1.35
C LEU A 83 3.62 6.86 1.01
N ARG A 84 2.97 6.84 -0.15
CA ARG A 84 2.08 7.92 -0.57
C ARG A 84 0.82 7.98 0.27
N MET A 85 0.24 6.83 0.63
CA MET A 85 -0.96 6.72 1.48
C MET A 85 -0.74 7.15 2.93
N LEU A 86 0.53 7.22 3.38
CA LEU A 86 0.90 7.73 4.70
C LEU A 86 1.15 9.25 4.73
N GLN A 87 1.18 9.92 3.58
CA GLN A 87 1.39 11.37 3.55
C GLN A 87 0.17 12.12 4.11
N PRO A 88 0.35 13.32 4.69
CA PRO A 88 -0.75 14.09 5.30
C PRO A 88 -1.95 14.31 4.38
N GLY A 89 -1.72 14.48 3.08
CA GLY A 89 -2.79 14.66 2.08
C GLY A 89 -3.65 13.41 1.84
N ALA A 90 -3.12 12.22 2.16
CA ALA A 90 -3.81 10.93 1.99
C ALA A 90 -4.32 10.34 3.31
N ALA A 91 -4.15 11.03 4.44
CA ALA A 91 -4.41 10.50 5.79
C ALA A 91 -5.85 10.03 6.03
N ARG A 92 -6.82 10.50 5.21
CA ARG A 92 -8.24 10.10 5.29
C ARG A 92 -8.74 9.34 4.06
N MET A 93 -7.86 9.10 3.09
CA MET A 93 -8.23 8.37 1.87
C MET A 93 -8.36 6.88 2.17
N ARG A 94 -9.40 6.28 1.61
CA ARG A 94 -9.60 4.82 1.52
C ARG A 94 -9.31 4.37 0.11
N VAL A 95 -8.89 3.11 -0.03
CA VAL A 95 -8.51 2.55 -1.34
C VAL A 95 -9.68 2.61 -2.32
N ARG A 96 -10.90 2.35 -1.84
CA ARG A 96 -12.15 2.40 -2.62
C ARG A 96 -12.47 3.78 -3.21
N ASP A 97 -11.92 4.85 -2.64
CA ASP A 97 -12.21 6.24 -3.04
C ASP A 97 -11.13 6.81 -3.96
N LEU A 98 -10.10 6.01 -4.31
CA LEU A 98 -8.99 6.47 -5.12
C LEU A 98 -9.35 6.52 -6.61
N ASP A 99 -8.87 7.56 -7.28
CA ASP A 99 -8.76 7.55 -8.74
C ASP A 99 -7.57 6.66 -9.13
N LEU A 100 -7.86 5.42 -9.49
CA LEU A 100 -6.83 4.42 -9.78
C LEU A 100 -6.00 4.75 -11.03
N ALA A 101 -6.57 5.49 -11.99
CA ALA A 101 -5.81 5.94 -13.14
C ALA A 101 -4.75 6.95 -12.72
N GLN A 102 -5.15 7.96 -11.92
CA GLN A 102 -4.21 8.93 -11.36
C GLN A 102 -3.15 8.28 -10.47
N VAL A 103 -3.53 7.27 -9.66
CA VAL A 103 -2.57 6.54 -8.82
C VAL A 103 -1.54 5.83 -9.70
N ARG A 104 -1.96 5.08 -10.71
CA ARG A 104 -1.05 4.37 -11.63
C ARG A 104 -0.12 5.33 -12.36
N ASP A 105 -0.64 6.45 -12.87
CA ASP A 105 0.16 7.49 -13.54
C ASP A 105 1.23 8.06 -12.59
N TYR A 106 0.85 8.35 -11.34
CA TYR A 106 1.78 8.83 -10.33
C TYR A 106 2.87 7.81 -10.03
N LEU A 107 2.51 6.53 -9.81
CA LEU A 107 3.48 5.48 -9.53
C LEU A 107 4.44 5.28 -10.70
N ALA A 108 3.93 5.14 -11.92
CA ALA A 108 4.75 5.00 -13.13
C ALA A 108 5.72 6.17 -13.34
N ALA A 109 5.30 7.40 -13.02
CA ALA A 109 6.13 8.59 -13.16
C ALA A 109 7.19 8.76 -12.05
N LYS A 110 7.10 8.01 -10.96
CA LYS A 110 7.93 8.18 -9.75
C LYS A 110 8.77 6.98 -9.38
N LEU A 111 8.47 5.81 -9.92
CA LEU A 111 9.34 4.65 -9.78
C LEU A 111 10.67 4.90 -10.51
N PRO A 112 11.79 4.44 -9.94
CA PRO A 112 13.07 4.48 -10.62
C PRO A 112 13.03 3.60 -11.88
N ASP A 113 13.85 3.94 -12.87
CA ASP A 113 14.00 3.13 -14.07
C ASP A 113 14.53 1.75 -13.66
N PRO A 114 13.87 0.62 -14.03
CA PRO A 114 14.35 -0.72 -13.71
C PRO A 114 15.74 -1.05 -14.30
N LEU A 115 16.30 -0.19 -15.17
CA LEU A 115 17.63 -0.33 -15.75
C LEU A 115 18.65 0.74 -15.29
N GLY A 116 18.34 1.47 -14.21
CA GLY A 116 19.25 2.45 -13.59
C GLY A 116 20.53 1.87 -13.00
#